data_AF-A0A2I0HF94-F1
#
_entry.id   AF-A0A2I0HF94-F1
#
_cell.length_a   1.000
_cell.length_b   1.000
_cell.length_c   1.000
_cell.angle_alpha   90.00
_cell.angle_beta   90.00
_cell.angle_gamma   90.00
#
_symmetry.space_group_name_H-M   'P 1'
#
loop_
_entity.id
_entity.type
_entity.pdbx_description
1 polymer ?
#
loop_
_entity_poly.entity_id
_entity_poly.type
_entity_poly.pdbx_seq_one_letter_code
_entity_poly.pdbx_strand_id
1 'polypeptide(L)' 'MNGAVEAANKNIKKIIEKMIVNYKDWHEMLSSALLAYRTSIRSSTEVTPYSLVYSMEAVLPIEVEIPSMK' A
#
# COMPACT_ATOMS: atom_id res chain seq x y z
N MET A 1 3.32 -16.66 -17.48
CA MET A 1 2.04 -16.38 -16.79
C MET A 1 2.36 -15.87 -15.39
N ASN A 2 2.79 -14.60 -15.25
CA ASN A 2 3.16 -13.98 -13.96
C ASN A 2 3.05 -12.43 -13.96
N GLY A 3 2.45 -11.85 -15.01
CA GLY A 3 2.48 -10.40 -15.22
C GLY A 3 1.83 -9.58 -14.10
N ALA A 4 0.78 -10.10 -13.46
CA ALA A 4 0.15 -9.44 -12.31
C ALA A 4 1.09 -9.36 -11.09
N VAL A 5 1.80 -10.46 -10.81
CA VAL A 5 2.79 -10.54 -9.72
C VAL A 5 3.97 -9.62 -10.01
N GLU A 6 4.47 -9.62 -11.24
CA GLU A 6 5.56 -8.73 -11.67
C GLU A 6 5.17 -7.25 -11.56
N ALA A 7 3.94 -6.89 -11.95
CA ALA A 7 3.42 -5.54 -11.82
C ALA A 7 3.28 -5.13 -10.34
N ALA A 8 2.78 -6.02 -9.48
CA ALA A 8 2.69 -5.78 -8.04
C ALA A 8 4.08 -5.53 -7.43
N ASN A 9 5.05 -6.41 -7.73
CA ASN A 9 6.42 -6.30 -7.23
C ASN A 9 7.10 -5.01 -7.70
N LYS A 10 6.89 -4.58 -8.95
CA LYS A 10 7.39 -3.30 -9.46
C LYS A 10 6.81 -2.11 -8.71
N ASN A 11 5.53 -2.15 -8.35
CA ASN A 11 4.89 -1.08 -7.58
C ASN A 11 5.44 -1.01 -6.16
N ILE A 12 5.55 -2.16 -5.48
CA ILE A 12 6.09 -2.24 -4.12
C ILE A 12 7.53 -1.72 -4.08
N LYS A 13 8.37 -2.13 -5.05
CA LYS A 13 9.73 -1.61 -5.19
C LYS A 13 9.76 -0.08 -5.30
N LYS A 14 8.91 0.51 -6.15
CA LYS A 14 8.83 1.99 -6.30
C LYS A 14 8.40 2.69 -5.02
N ILE A 15 7.55 2.06 -4.20
CA ILE A 15 7.15 2.62 -2.90
C ILE A 15 8.34 2.59 -1.95
N ILE A 16 9.03 1.45 -1.84
CA ILE A 16 10.23 1.31 -1.00
C ILE A 16 11.29 2.33 -1.40
N GLU A 17 11.59 2.47 -2.70
CA GLU A 17 12.56 3.44 -3.23
C GLU A 17 12.28 4.89 -2.81
N LYS A 18 11.01 5.25 -2.58
CA LYS A 18 10.61 6.59 -2.11
C LYS A 18 10.72 6.75 -0.59
N MET A 19 10.70 5.66 0.17
CA MET A 19 10.72 5.67 1.63
C MET A 19 12.13 5.52 2.20
N ILE A 20 13.02 4.83 1.50
CA ILE A 20 14.39 4.59 1.95
C ILE A 20 15.25 5.85 1.82
N VAL A 21 16.10 6.08 2.81
CA VAL A 21 17.20 7.06 2.73
C VAL A 21 18.48 6.37 2.27
N ASN A 22 18.71 5.14 2.75
CA ASN A 22 19.81 4.27 2.33
C ASN A 22 19.25 2.95 1.81
N TYR A 23 19.82 2.45 0.70
CA TYR A 23 19.37 1.20 0.07
C TYR A 23 19.42 -0.01 1.00
N LYS A 24 20.31 -0.01 2.01
CA LYS A 24 20.47 -1.12 2.96
C LYS A 24 19.25 -1.28 3.88
N ASP A 25 18.50 -0.20 4.08
CA ASP A 25 17.41 -0.14 5.06
C ASP A 25 16.04 -0.49 4.45
N TRP A 26 16.03 -1.05 3.23
CA TRP A 26 14.81 -1.38 2.50
C TRP A 26 13.87 -2.32 3.26
N HIS A 27 14.43 -3.21 4.07
CA HIS A 27 13.69 -4.20 4.83
C HIS A 27 12.90 -3.57 5.99
N GLU A 28 13.43 -2.51 6.61
CA GLU A 28 12.74 -1.73 7.64
C GLU A 28 11.50 -1.00 7.06
N MET A 29 11.57 -0.59 5.79
CA MET A 29 10.46 0.08 5.10
C MET A 29 9.46 -0.88 4.47
N LEU A 30 9.76 -2.18 4.40
CA LEU A 30 8.96 -3.17 3.66
C LEU A 30 7.52 -3.25 4.19
N SER A 31 7.35 -3.33 5.50
CA SER A 31 6.02 -3.41 6.14
C SER A 31 5.15 -2.20 5.79
N SER A 32 5.73 -1.00 5.88
CA SER A 32 5.04 0.25 5.55
C SER A 32 4.73 0.36 4.06
N ALA A 33 5.65 -0.06 3.19
CA ALA A 33 5.44 -0.05 1.75
C ALA A 33 4.32 -1.02 1.31
N LEU A 34 4.26 -2.19 1.93
CA LEU A 34 3.19 -3.16 1.69
C LEU A 34 1.83 -2.65 2.20
N LEU A 35 1.81 -1.97 3.35
CA LEU A 35 0.59 -1.33 3.86
C LEU A 35 0.10 -0.27 2.87
N ALA A 36 0.97 0.66 2.48
CA ALA A 36 0.65 1.70 1.50
C ALA A 36 0.14 1.12 0.18
N TYR A 37 0.76 0.05 -0.32
CA TYR A 37 0.29 -0.63 -1.53
C TYR A 37 -1.13 -1.20 -1.36
N ARG A 38 -1.43 -1.80 -0.21
CA ARG A 38 -2.72 -2.45 0.06
C ARG A 38 -3.86 -1.46 0.29
N THR A 39 -3.59 -0.29 0.84
CA THR A 39 -4.61 0.71 1.20
C THR A 39 -4.76 1.85 0.20
N SER A 40 -3.87 1.96 -0.79
CA SER A 40 -3.99 2.98 -1.83
C SER A 40 -4.87 2.52 -2.99
N ILE A 41 -5.74 3.41 -3.46
CA ILE A 41 -6.56 3.20 -4.67
C ILE A 41 -5.64 2.97 -5.87
N ARG A 42 -5.91 1.92 -6.64
CA ARG A 42 -5.17 1.62 -7.88
C ARG A 42 -5.89 2.26 -9.06
N SER A 43 -5.18 3.08 -9.83
CA SER A 43 -5.74 3.71 -11.05
C SER A 43 -6.30 2.73 -12.08
N SER A 44 -5.82 1.48 -12.10
CA SER A 44 -6.29 0.45 -13.02
C SER A 44 -7.63 -0.19 -12.63
N THR A 45 -7.99 -0.16 -11.35
CA THR A 45 -9.18 -0.84 -10.81
C THR A 45 -10.10 0.09 -10.03
N GLU A 46 -9.67 1.33 -9.79
CA GLU A 46 -10.36 2.35 -8.99
C GLU A 46 -10.69 1.94 -7.55
N VAL A 47 -10.09 0.85 -7.07
CA VAL A 47 -10.27 0.30 -5.73
C VAL A 47 -8.93 -0.03 -5.09
N THR A 48 -8.94 -0.23 -3.77
CA THR A 48 -7.76 -0.65 -3.01
C THR A 48 -7.54 -2.18 -3.14
N PRO A 49 -6.30 -2.68 -3.14
CA PRO A 49 -6.08 -4.13 -3.11
C PRO A 49 -6.65 -4.80 -1.86
N TYR A 50 -6.74 -4.07 -0.74
CA TYR A 50 -7.38 -4.55 0.47
C TYR A 50 -8.88 -4.83 0.27
N SER A 51 -9.62 -3.90 -0.35
CA SER A 51 -11.07 -4.10 -0.56
C SER A 51 -11.38 -5.21 -1.55
N LEU A 52 -10.48 -5.52 -2.48
CA LEU A 52 -10.58 -6.71 -3.33
C LEU A 52 -10.46 -8.04 -2.56
N VAL A 53 -9.68 -8.09 -1.48
CA VAL A 53 -9.44 -9.32 -0.71
C VAL A 53 -10.52 -9.52 0.36
N TYR A 54 -10.89 -8.44 1.05
CA TYR A 54 -11.76 -8.51 2.23
C TYR A 54 -13.19 -8.01 1.98
N SER A 55 -13.47 -7.49 0.78
CA SER A 55 -14.78 -6.90 0.43
C SER A 55 -15.20 -5.76 1.38
N MET A 56 -14.22 -5.06 1.98
CA MET A 56 -14.42 -3.90 2.85
C MET A 56 -13.27 -2.90 2.68
N GLU A 57 -13.52 -1.62 2.94
CA GLU A 57 -12.45 -0.63 2.95
C GLU A 57 -11.54 -0.76 4.18
N ALA A 58 -10.26 -0.46 3.99
CA ALA A 58 -9.32 -0.41 5.11
C ALA A 58 -9.55 0.88 5.90
N VAL A 59 -9.74 0.76 7.22
CA VAL A 59 -9.79 1.92 8.12
C VAL A 59 -8.40 2.19 8.65
N LEU A 60 -7.85 3.36 8.37
CA LEU A 60 -6.52 3.77 8.83
C LEU A 60 -6.60 4.33 10.26
N PRO A 61 -5.56 4.14 11.12
CA PRO A 61 -5.56 4.68 12.48
C PRO A 61 -5.85 6.19 12.54
N ILE A 62 -5.37 6.96 11.57
CA ILE A 62 -5.63 8.42 11.49
C ILE A 62 -7.12 8.75 11.30
N GLU A 63 -7.89 7.88 10.65
CA GLU A 63 -9.34 8.06 10.46
C GLU A 63 -10.13 7.79 11.75
N VAL A 64 -9.54 7.06 12.70
CA VAL A 64 -10.10 6.78 14.02
C VAL A 64 -9.70 7.86 15.03
N GLU A 65 -8.46 8.35 14.94
CA GLU A 65 -7.92 9.38 15.85
C GLU A 65 -8.46 10.78 15.57
N ILE A 66 -8.81 11.10 14.32
CA ILE A 66 -9.59 12.29 14.02
C ILE A 66 -11.03 11.96 14.44
N PRO A 67 -11.55 12.51 15.55
CA PRO A 67 -12.95 12.30 15.88
C PRO A 67 -13.74 12.83 14.70
N SER A 68 -14.57 11.97 14.09
CA SER A 68 -15.51 12.29 13.02
C SER A 68 -15.83 13.78 13.04
N MET A 69 -15.18 14.55 12.16
CA MET A 69 -15.42 15.99 12.07
C MET A 69 -16.86 16.13 11.60
N LYS A 70 -17.77 16.30 12.55
CA LYS A 70 -19.14 16.73 12.36
C LYS A 70 -19.21 18.22 12.62
#